data_AF-A0A1H1Y6V0-F1
#
_entry.id   AF-A0A1H1Y6V0-F1
#
_cell.length_a   1.000
_cell.length_b   1.000
_cell.length_c   1.000
_cell.angle_alpha   90.00
_cell.angle_beta   90.00
_cell.angle_gamma   90.00
#
_symmetry.space_group_name_H-M   'P 1'
#
loop_
_entity.id
_entity.type
_entity.pdbx_description
1 polymer ?
#
loop_
_entity_poly.entity_id
_entity_poly.type
_entity_poly.pdbx_seq_one_letter_code
_entity_poly.pdbx_strand_id
1 'polypeptide(L)'
;MSGKKYITVILLLSCMAFAHSTYAEVLLPKILGNNMVLQRNKPVPVWGTAAAGETVTVTFDNQTKKITADAAGNWQIMLDPMSASATPQVLEIKGTNTIKLENILVGEVWLCSGQSNMSYEMRKNSKVRRPDTSTVNTPIDELDRAHNPQIRIFLVTQKNMRKPDSTHSGWDIAEGTALRDFSAAGYFFGKNLNHDLKVPVGIICSAISGSRIEPWMPREAFDDISYFKDTNYKIDGDPGKLYVNMIAPVAPYALRGFLWYQGESGCYLSETTSYTYKMEALIHWWRKLWSDKDLPFYYVQVAPFYYSRAKSSTNIPFTIYTEPELREAQTMALKIPHTGMIVTTDLNDSLTNIHPAFKWVVGQRLELQALANTYGKKVVFSGPMYDKMKIKGNKIILDFKYTGSGLVSHDGKPLSFFTIAGSDGKFVDATAVIKGDRVEVSSSEVSAPIAIRFGWTEVAEPNFYNKDGLPAVPFRTDNPLKFTLTVN
;
A
#
# COMPACT_ATOMS: atom_id res chain seq x y z
N MET A 1 6.73 87.89 -23.03
CA MET A 1 7.82 86.89 -23.01
C MET A 1 7.72 86.09 -21.73
N SER A 2 7.72 84.77 -21.88
CA SER A 2 7.46 83.75 -20.86
C SER A 2 8.50 83.76 -19.73
N GLY A 3 8.04 83.74 -18.47
CA GLY A 3 8.86 83.52 -17.29
C GLY A 3 8.19 82.50 -16.38
N LYS A 4 8.47 81.20 -16.59
CA LYS A 4 8.08 80.13 -15.66
C LYS A 4 8.97 80.21 -14.42
N LYS A 5 8.39 80.44 -13.24
CA LYS A 5 9.01 80.13 -11.94
C LYS A 5 8.31 78.92 -11.33
N TYR A 6 9.12 77.89 -11.09
CA TYR A 6 8.81 76.69 -10.35
C TYR A 6 8.61 77.04 -8.87
N ILE A 7 7.51 76.61 -8.26
CA ILE A 7 7.43 76.43 -6.80
C ILE A 7 7.00 74.98 -6.58
N THR A 8 8.02 74.15 -6.34
CA THR A 8 7.91 72.80 -5.82
C THR A 8 7.51 72.90 -4.35
N VAL A 9 6.27 72.54 -4.01
CA VAL A 9 5.91 72.28 -2.61
C VAL A 9 6.27 70.83 -2.31
N ILE A 10 7.35 70.67 -1.56
CA ILE A 10 7.77 69.41 -0.95
C ILE A 10 6.80 69.13 0.22
N LEU A 11 5.90 68.15 0.05
CA LEU A 11 5.18 67.54 1.15
C LEU A 11 5.86 66.20 1.46
N LEU A 12 6.67 66.17 2.51
CA LEU A 12 7.43 64.99 2.93
C LEU A 12 7.20 64.78 4.43
N LEU A 13 6.96 63.52 4.81
CA LEU A 13 6.68 62.98 6.15
C LEU A 13 5.28 63.35 6.71
N SER A 14 4.41 62.41 7.10
CA SER A 14 4.68 61.16 7.82
C SER A 14 3.69 60.02 7.48
N CYS A 15 4.10 59.02 6.69
CA CYS A 15 3.54 57.67 6.80
C CYS A 15 4.46 56.86 7.71
N MET A 16 4.24 56.94 9.03
CA MET A 16 4.71 55.88 9.92
C MET A 16 3.99 54.61 9.50
N ALA A 17 4.66 53.80 8.70
CA ALA A 17 4.29 52.42 8.48
C ALA A 17 4.37 51.74 9.85
N PHE A 18 3.22 51.57 10.50
CA PHE A 18 3.08 50.54 11.52
C PHE A 18 3.31 49.22 10.80
N ALA A 19 4.55 48.77 10.76
CA ALA A 19 4.88 47.39 10.50
C ALA A 19 4.29 46.60 11.67
N HIS A 20 3.02 46.19 11.54
CA HIS A 20 2.51 45.12 12.37
C HIS A 20 3.36 43.90 12.06
N SER A 21 4.28 43.57 12.97
CA SER A 21 4.85 42.25 13.04
C SER A 21 3.68 41.30 13.26
N THR A 22 3.12 40.76 12.18
CA THR A 22 2.25 39.60 12.27
C THR A 22 3.13 38.48 12.82
N TYR A 23 3.04 38.21 14.12
CA TYR A 23 3.70 37.06 14.71
C TYR A 23 3.08 35.83 14.05
N ALA A 24 3.88 35.15 13.23
CA ALA A 24 3.45 33.90 12.63
C ALA A 24 3.36 32.88 13.77
N GLU A 25 2.14 32.49 14.13
CA GLU A 25 1.90 31.46 15.12
C GLU A 25 2.51 30.12 14.67
N VAL A 26 2.86 29.27 15.64
CA VAL A 26 3.19 27.87 15.34
C VAL A 26 1.99 27.22 14.68
N LEU A 27 2.22 26.58 13.54
CA LEU A 27 1.21 25.83 12.77
C LEU A 27 1.72 24.42 12.50
N LEU A 28 0.81 23.45 12.59
CA LEU A 28 1.10 22.04 12.35
C LEU A 28 0.47 21.56 11.03
N PRO A 29 1.09 20.57 10.35
CA PRO A 29 0.46 19.86 9.25
C PRO A 29 -0.76 19.07 9.72
N LYS A 30 -1.72 18.85 8.81
CA LYS A 30 -2.99 18.14 9.11
C LYS A 30 -2.81 16.75 9.74
N ILE A 31 -1.73 16.05 9.40
CA ILE A 31 -1.48 14.69 9.90
C ILE A 31 -1.10 14.66 11.39
N LEU A 32 -0.64 15.78 11.96
CA LEU A 32 -0.38 15.91 13.39
C LEU A 32 -1.64 16.45 14.06
N GLY A 33 -2.35 15.60 14.80
CA GLY A 33 -3.61 15.94 15.44
C GLY A 33 -3.94 15.12 16.68
N ASN A 34 -5.07 15.44 17.28
CA ASN A 34 -5.63 14.68 18.41
C ASN A 34 -5.89 13.23 18.01
N ASN A 35 -5.94 12.30 18.96
CA ASN A 35 -6.21 10.87 18.76
C ASN A 35 -5.17 10.09 17.92
N MET A 36 -4.05 10.68 17.50
CA MET A 36 -3.10 9.96 16.64
C MET A 36 -2.31 8.86 17.38
N VAL A 37 -1.63 8.00 16.62
CA VAL A 37 -0.69 7.00 17.14
C VAL A 37 0.71 7.34 16.66
N LEU A 38 1.64 7.62 17.56
CA LEU A 38 3.05 7.80 17.23
C LEU A 38 3.75 6.44 17.09
N GLN A 39 4.64 6.32 16.11
CA GLN A 39 5.37 5.08 15.85
C GLN A 39 6.36 4.74 16.98
N ARG A 40 6.24 3.53 17.54
CA ARG A 40 7.16 2.99 18.53
C ARG A 40 8.49 2.55 17.92
N ASN A 41 9.54 2.51 18.74
CA ASN A 41 10.87 1.97 18.43
C ASN A 41 11.53 2.59 17.18
N LYS A 42 11.14 3.80 16.79
CA LYS A 42 11.78 4.63 15.77
C LYS A 42 11.80 6.08 16.23
N PRO A 43 12.76 6.91 15.79
CA PRO A 43 12.68 8.35 15.98
C PRO A 43 11.38 8.90 15.40
N VAL A 44 10.71 9.79 16.14
CA VAL A 44 9.41 10.36 15.74
C VAL A 44 9.56 11.84 15.42
N PRO A 45 9.36 12.26 14.16
CA PRO A 45 9.37 13.67 13.81
C PRO A 45 8.10 14.36 14.30
N VAL A 46 8.27 15.55 14.87
CA VAL A 46 7.22 16.55 15.07
C VAL A 46 7.69 17.81 14.34
N TRP A 47 6.84 18.35 13.47
CA TRP A 47 7.24 19.44 12.56
C TRP A 47 6.09 20.40 12.29
N GLY A 48 6.44 21.56 11.76
CA GLY A 48 5.49 22.60 11.42
C GLY A 48 6.17 23.85 10.89
N THR A 49 5.43 24.95 10.91
CA THR A 49 5.96 26.29 10.64
C THR A 49 5.80 27.18 11.86
N ALA A 50 6.63 28.21 12.00
CA ALA A 50 6.58 29.25 13.03
C ALA A 50 7.25 30.53 12.49
N ALA A 51 7.29 31.62 13.27
CA ALA A 51 8.07 32.79 12.85
C ALA A 51 9.57 32.44 12.74
N ALA A 52 10.26 33.00 11.75
CA ALA A 52 11.70 32.75 11.57
C ALA A 52 12.48 33.15 12.84
N GLY A 53 13.35 32.26 13.33
CA GLY A 53 14.09 32.47 14.58
C GLY A 53 13.29 32.21 15.87
N GLU A 54 12.01 31.85 15.78
CA GLU A 54 11.21 31.45 16.93
C GLU A 54 11.70 30.13 17.52
N THR A 55 11.79 30.07 18.85
CA THR A 55 12.11 28.82 19.56
C THR A 55 10.83 28.04 19.86
N VAL A 56 10.74 26.84 19.31
CA VAL A 56 9.66 25.88 19.55
C VAL A 56 10.15 24.80 20.51
N THR A 57 9.37 24.56 21.57
CA THR A 57 9.59 23.48 22.54
C THR A 57 8.53 22.40 22.35
N VAL A 58 8.93 21.14 22.26
CA VAL A 58 8.03 19.99 22.16
C VAL A 58 8.22 19.10 23.38
N THR A 59 7.11 18.78 24.06
CA THR A 59 7.07 17.90 25.23
C THR A 59 6.11 16.75 25.00
N PHE A 60 6.59 15.52 25.19
CA PHE A 60 5.78 14.30 25.13
C PHE A 60 6.43 13.18 25.92
N ASP A 61 5.63 12.37 26.61
CA ASP A 61 6.13 11.38 27.56
C ASP A 61 7.14 12.02 28.54
N ASN A 62 8.34 11.46 28.69
CA ASN A 62 9.39 12.00 29.56
C ASN A 62 10.40 12.88 28.81
N GLN A 63 10.05 13.35 27.61
CA GLN A 63 10.95 14.07 26.72
C GLN A 63 10.53 15.53 26.59
N THR A 64 11.50 16.43 26.68
CA THR A 64 11.35 17.84 26.29
C THR A 64 12.50 18.23 25.38
N LYS A 65 12.20 18.65 24.16
CA LYS A 65 13.20 19.06 23.17
C LYS A 65 12.88 20.46 22.64
N LYS A 66 13.91 21.21 22.23
CA LYS A 66 13.78 22.57 21.69
C LYS A 66 14.45 22.68 20.33
N ILE A 67 13.87 23.48 19.45
CA ILE A 67 14.41 23.80 18.12
C ILE A 67 14.09 25.26 17.78
N THR A 68 14.92 25.88 16.95
CA THR A 68 14.65 27.21 16.40
C THR A 68 14.19 27.09 14.96
N ALA A 69 13.09 27.74 14.59
CA ALA A 69 12.59 27.76 13.23
C ALA A 69 13.59 28.45 12.28
N ASP A 70 13.75 27.88 11.09
CA ASP A 70 14.70 28.36 10.10
C ASP A 70 14.28 29.69 9.46
N ALA A 71 15.08 30.20 8.52
CA ALA A 71 14.79 31.45 7.82
C ALA A 71 13.50 31.41 6.97
N ALA A 72 13.03 30.22 6.59
CA ALA A 72 11.77 30.00 5.90
C ALA A 72 10.61 29.71 6.88
N GLY A 73 10.87 29.72 8.19
CA GLY A 73 9.90 29.44 9.24
C GLY A 73 9.66 27.95 9.48
N ASN A 74 10.37 27.04 8.81
CA ASN A 74 10.19 25.61 9.04
C ASN A 74 10.92 25.16 10.29
N TRP A 75 10.34 24.19 11.00
CA TRP A 75 11.00 23.52 12.10
C TRP A 75 10.63 22.04 12.12
N GLN A 76 11.57 21.20 12.54
CA GLN A 76 11.36 19.79 12.76
C GLN A 76 12.22 19.35 13.95
N ILE A 77 11.64 18.54 14.83
CA ILE A 77 12.32 17.95 15.97
C ILE A 77 12.10 16.44 15.97
N MET A 78 13.12 15.69 16.37
CA MET A 78 13.05 14.24 16.46
C MET A 78 12.92 13.84 17.93
N LEU A 79 11.75 13.33 18.33
CA LEU A 79 11.59 12.63 19.60
C LEU A 79 12.35 11.30 19.53
N ASP A 80 12.92 10.90 20.66
CA ASP A 80 13.64 9.63 20.78
C ASP A 80 12.68 8.45 20.67
N PRO A 81 13.15 7.26 20.22
CA PRO A 81 12.33 6.07 20.14
C PRO A 81 11.60 5.75 21.46
N MET A 82 10.29 5.52 21.36
CA MET A 82 9.44 5.21 22.52
C MET A 82 8.95 3.76 22.47
N SER A 83 8.74 3.18 23.65
CA SER A 83 8.02 1.90 23.76
C SER A 83 6.52 2.09 23.51
N ALA A 84 5.83 1.01 23.14
CA ALA A 84 4.38 1.07 22.97
C ALA A 84 3.67 1.48 24.27
N SER A 85 2.65 2.32 24.17
CA SER A 85 1.80 2.72 25.29
C SER A 85 0.38 2.93 24.81
N ALA A 86 -0.56 2.18 25.40
CA ALA A 86 -1.99 2.35 25.22
C ALA A 86 -2.58 3.40 26.18
N THR A 87 -1.76 4.02 27.03
CA THR A 87 -2.19 5.10 27.92
C THR A 87 -2.22 6.41 27.14
N PRO A 88 -3.37 7.10 27.05
CA PRO A 88 -3.49 8.40 26.42
C PRO A 88 -2.55 9.44 27.04
N GLN A 89 -1.83 10.17 26.20
CA GLN A 89 -0.93 11.25 26.60
C GLN A 89 -1.20 12.54 25.82
N VAL A 90 -0.61 13.64 26.27
CA VAL A 90 -0.69 14.95 25.62
C VAL A 90 0.66 15.31 25.03
N LEU A 91 0.69 15.61 23.73
CA LEU A 91 1.84 16.21 23.06
C LEU A 91 1.67 17.73 23.10
N GLU A 92 2.55 18.42 23.83
CA GLU A 92 2.54 19.87 23.95
C GLU A 92 3.62 20.50 23.06
N ILE A 93 3.22 21.45 22.22
CA ILE A 93 4.10 22.25 21.37
C ILE A 93 3.96 23.71 21.79
N LYS A 94 5.06 24.33 22.21
CA LYS A 94 5.09 25.68 22.76
C LYS A 94 6.08 26.57 22.01
N GLY A 95 5.57 27.63 21.40
CA GLY A 95 6.31 28.77 20.87
C GLY A 95 5.70 30.06 21.42
N THR A 96 5.37 30.98 20.52
CA THR A 96 4.57 32.18 20.79
C THR A 96 3.12 31.85 21.16
N ASN A 97 2.57 30.78 20.58
CA ASN A 97 1.33 30.11 20.99
C ASN A 97 1.64 28.73 21.59
N THR A 98 0.63 28.09 22.21
CA THR A 98 0.74 26.72 22.73
C THR A 98 -0.33 25.85 22.07
N ILE A 99 0.10 24.74 21.47
CA ILE A 99 -0.76 23.70 20.90
C ILE A 99 -0.66 22.46 21.80
N LYS A 100 -1.81 21.90 22.15
CA LYS A 100 -1.90 20.62 22.87
C LYS A 100 -2.65 19.63 21.99
N LEU A 101 -1.99 18.53 21.63
CA LEU A 101 -2.63 17.41 20.97
C LEU A 101 -2.92 16.33 22.01
N GLU A 102 -4.19 15.99 22.14
CA GLU A 102 -4.70 15.10 23.18
C GLU A 102 -4.93 13.67 22.67
N ASN A 103 -5.02 12.73 23.62
CA ASN A 103 -5.31 11.31 23.37
C ASN A 103 -4.32 10.63 22.41
N ILE A 104 -3.04 10.94 22.59
CA ILE A 104 -1.96 10.39 21.77
C ILE A 104 -1.53 9.04 22.35
N LEU A 105 -1.45 8.02 21.48
CA LEU A 105 -0.92 6.70 21.83
C LEU A 105 0.44 6.47 21.18
N VAL A 106 1.18 5.47 21.65
CA VAL A 106 2.44 5.02 21.02
C VAL A 106 2.29 3.56 20.60
N GLY A 107 2.51 3.26 19.33
CA GLY A 107 2.15 1.97 18.74
C GLY A 107 2.77 1.71 17.36
N GLU A 108 2.11 0.92 16.53
CA GLU A 108 2.49 0.71 15.14
C GLU A 108 1.71 1.64 14.21
N VAL A 109 2.38 2.18 13.19
CA VAL A 109 1.74 3.05 12.19
C VAL A 109 2.00 2.49 10.81
N TRP A 110 0.95 2.36 10.00
CA TRP A 110 1.04 1.88 8.62
C TRP A 110 0.31 2.80 7.66
N LEU A 111 0.87 2.96 6.46
CA LEU A 111 0.24 3.72 5.38
C LEU A 111 -0.27 2.77 4.30
N CYS A 112 -1.58 2.81 4.05
CA CYS A 112 -2.27 2.04 3.02
C CYS A 112 -2.58 2.91 1.82
N SER A 113 -2.31 2.43 0.60
CA SER A 113 -2.53 3.19 -0.63
C SER A 113 -2.84 2.30 -1.85
N GLY A 114 -3.11 2.95 -2.98
CA GLY A 114 -3.48 2.32 -4.23
C GLY A 114 -4.81 2.85 -4.74
N GLN A 115 -5.65 1.95 -5.25
CA GLN A 115 -6.90 2.32 -5.92
C GLN A 115 -8.15 1.81 -5.23
N SER A 116 -9.22 1.57 -6.00
CA SER A 116 -10.57 1.28 -5.53
C SER A 116 -10.67 0.11 -4.55
N ASN A 117 -9.85 -0.94 -4.74
CA ASN A 117 -9.84 -2.08 -3.83
C ASN A 117 -9.12 -1.76 -2.51
N MET A 118 -8.12 -0.87 -2.47
CA MET A 118 -7.62 -0.31 -1.21
C MET A 118 -8.64 0.63 -0.57
N SER A 119 -9.27 1.50 -1.36
CA SER A 119 -10.29 2.45 -0.89
C SER A 119 -11.67 1.80 -0.70
N TYR A 120 -11.76 0.46 -0.66
CA TYR A 120 -13.03 -0.24 -0.51
C TYR A 120 -13.55 -0.03 0.92
N GLU A 121 -14.65 0.69 1.05
CA GLU A 121 -15.13 1.20 2.34
C GLU A 121 -15.81 0.10 3.19
N MET A 122 -15.70 0.20 4.51
CA MET A 122 -16.39 -0.70 5.45
C MET A 122 -17.91 -0.75 5.24
N ARG A 123 -18.56 0.36 4.85
CA ARG A 123 -19.99 0.38 4.51
C ARG A 123 -20.38 -0.46 3.29
N LYS A 124 -19.42 -0.77 2.41
CA LYS A 124 -19.64 -1.69 1.28
C LYS A 124 -19.45 -3.13 1.74
N ASN A 125 -18.49 -3.35 2.64
CA ASN A 125 -18.26 -4.64 3.29
C ASN A 125 -19.49 -5.10 4.08
N SER A 126 -20.18 -4.18 4.78
CA SER A 126 -21.39 -4.49 5.56
C SER A 126 -22.63 -4.84 4.71
N LYS A 127 -22.55 -4.73 3.38
CA LYS A 127 -23.65 -5.01 2.43
C LYS A 127 -23.49 -6.33 1.69
N VAL A 128 -22.44 -7.08 1.98
CA VAL A 128 -22.17 -8.38 1.38
C VAL A 128 -23.25 -9.37 1.82
N ARG A 129 -23.77 -10.18 0.88
CA ARG A 129 -24.78 -11.18 1.21
C ARG A 129 -24.20 -12.14 2.25
N ARG A 130 -24.92 -12.28 3.37
CA ARG A 130 -24.60 -13.24 4.42
C ARG A 130 -24.69 -14.65 3.84
N PRO A 131 -23.72 -15.54 4.10
CA PRO A 131 -23.95 -16.98 3.94
C PRO A 131 -25.13 -17.36 4.84
N ASP A 132 -26.11 -18.10 4.31
CA ASP A 132 -27.35 -18.46 5.01
C ASP A 132 -27.13 -19.31 6.29
N THR A 133 -25.89 -19.69 6.59
CA THR A 133 -25.48 -20.50 7.75
C THR A 133 -24.74 -19.72 8.85
N SER A 134 -24.45 -18.42 8.70
CA SER A 134 -23.69 -17.69 9.74
C SER A 134 -24.60 -17.26 10.89
N THR A 135 -24.41 -17.82 12.08
CA THR A 135 -25.29 -17.52 13.23
C THR A 135 -24.81 -16.39 14.14
N VAL A 136 -23.52 -16.01 14.22
CA VAL A 136 -23.05 -14.78 14.92
C VAL A 136 -21.60 -14.41 14.49
N ASN A 137 -21.22 -13.12 14.53
CA ASN A 137 -19.83 -12.60 14.49
C ASN A 137 -19.04 -12.77 13.17
N THR A 138 -19.63 -12.40 12.04
CA THR A 138 -18.89 -12.39 10.77
C THR A 138 -18.10 -11.09 10.57
N PRO A 139 -17.08 -11.06 9.69
CA PRO A 139 -16.44 -9.80 9.26
C PRO A 139 -17.41 -8.79 8.64
N ILE A 140 -18.60 -9.22 8.22
CA ILE A 140 -19.65 -8.35 7.66
C ILE A 140 -20.26 -7.49 8.78
N ASP A 141 -20.38 -8.03 9.99
CA ASP A 141 -20.99 -7.37 11.16
C ASP A 141 -20.00 -6.45 11.91
N GLU A 142 -18.78 -6.32 11.40
CA GLU A 142 -17.70 -5.61 12.09
C GLU A 142 -18.00 -4.14 12.36
N LEU A 143 -18.67 -3.48 11.41
CA LEU A 143 -19.02 -2.06 11.54
C LEU A 143 -19.96 -1.78 12.73
N ASP A 144 -20.80 -2.75 13.11
CA ASP A 144 -21.80 -2.60 14.18
C ASP A 144 -21.20 -2.79 15.58
N ARG A 145 -20.00 -3.38 15.68
CA ARG A 145 -19.38 -3.77 16.95
C ARG A 145 -17.97 -3.22 17.17
N ALA A 146 -17.35 -2.65 16.15
CA ALA A 146 -16.01 -2.09 16.23
C ALA A 146 -15.98 -0.94 17.25
N HIS A 147 -15.35 -1.21 18.39
CA HIS A 147 -15.22 -0.26 19.49
C HIS A 147 -13.90 -0.51 20.24
N ASN A 148 -12.79 -0.41 19.51
CA ASN A 148 -11.45 -0.62 20.06
C ASN A 148 -10.69 0.71 20.13
N PRO A 149 -10.56 1.33 21.32
CA PRO A 149 -9.86 2.58 21.52
C PRO A 149 -8.34 2.44 21.44
N GLN A 150 -7.78 1.36 20.90
CA GLN A 150 -6.37 1.26 20.53
C GLN A 150 -6.14 1.27 19.01
N ILE A 151 -7.20 1.27 18.21
CA ILE A 151 -7.11 1.37 16.74
C ILE A 151 -7.50 2.79 16.34
N ARG A 152 -6.61 3.46 15.61
CA ARG A 152 -6.80 4.81 15.11
C ARG A 152 -6.67 4.84 13.60
N ILE A 153 -7.48 5.67 12.96
CA ILE A 153 -7.55 5.77 11.51
C ILE A 153 -7.42 7.22 11.06
N PHE A 154 -6.73 7.45 9.95
CA PHE A 154 -6.62 8.73 9.30
C PHE A 154 -6.92 8.58 7.81
N LEU A 155 -7.99 9.20 7.33
CA LEU A 155 -8.37 9.15 5.91
C LEU A 155 -7.80 10.36 5.17
N VAL A 156 -6.87 10.13 4.25
CA VAL A 156 -6.33 11.15 3.35
C VAL A 156 -7.29 11.38 2.19
N THR A 157 -7.56 12.65 1.88
CA THR A 157 -8.31 13.06 0.69
C THR A 157 -7.55 14.16 -0.05
N GLN A 158 -7.81 14.34 -1.34
CA GLN A 158 -7.14 15.39 -2.13
C GLN A 158 -7.39 16.82 -1.61
N LYS A 159 -8.43 17.02 -0.79
CA LYS A 159 -8.81 18.33 -0.25
C LYS A 159 -8.28 18.56 1.17
N ASN A 160 -8.14 17.52 1.98
CA ASN A 160 -7.90 17.69 3.42
C ASN A 160 -6.42 17.94 3.80
N MET A 161 -5.46 17.62 2.94
CA MET A 161 -4.03 17.78 3.25
C MET A 161 -3.44 19.15 2.87
N ARG A 162 -4.18 20.00 2.14
CA ARG A 162 -3.64 21.18 1.47
C ARG A 162 -3.39 22.41 2.36
N LYS A 163 -3.95 22.46 3.57
CA LYS A 163 -3.84 23.62 4.47
C LYS A 163 -3.44 23.18 5.87
N PRO A 164 -2.57 23.94 6.57
CA PRO A 164 -2.38 23.77 8.01
C PRO A 164 -3.73 23.80 8.72
N ASP A 165 -3.89 22.92 9.70
CA ASP A 165 -5.17 22.73 10.37
C ASP A 165 -5.15 23.35 11.76
N SER A 166 -5.97 24.38 11.95
CA SER A 166 -6.19 24.98 13.26
C SER A 166 -7.06 24.12 14.19
N THR A 167 -7.73 23.09 13.65
CA THR A 167 -8.60 22.20 14.44
C THR A 167 -7.89 20.96 14.97
N HIS A 168 -6.68 20.66 14.45
CA HIS A 168 -5.91 19.45 14.76
C HIS A 168 -6.77 18.16 14.72
N SER A 169 -7.68 18.11 13.75
CA SER A 169 -8.63 17.01 13.52
C SER A 169 -8.17 16.12 12.37
N GLY A 170 -8.63 14.87 12.32
CA GLY A 170 -8.43 13.97 11.17
C GLY A 170 -8.04 12.54 11.55
N TRP A 171 -7.49 12.35 12.75
CA TRP A 171 -7.37 11.02 13.35
C TRP A 171 -8.61 10.73 14.21
N ASP A 172 -9.18 9.55 14.01
CA ASP A 172 -10.35 9.07 14.72
C ASP A 172 -10.12 7.69 15.32
N ILE A 173 -10.87 7.36 16.37
CA ILE A 173 -11.04 5.97 16.79
C ILE A 173 -11.73 5.22 15.65
N ALA A 174 -11.30 4.00 15.38
CA ALA A 174 -11.87 3.17 14.32
C ALA A 174 -13.27 2.63 14.69
N GLU A 175 -14.26 3.51 14.70
CA GLU A 175 -15.67 3.24 14.99
C GLU A 175 -16.61 4.20 14.26
N GLY A 176 -17.92 3.92 14.33
CA GLY A 176 -18.97 4.82 13.86
C GLY A 176 -18.80 5.30 12.42
N THR A 177 -19.05 6.59 12.18
CA THR A 177 -18.95 7.20 10.85
C THR A 177 -17.53 7.21 10.30
N ALA A 178 -16.52 7.40 11.16
CA ALA A 178 -15.13 7.39 10.71
C ALA A 178 -14.74 6.02 10.12
N LEU A 179 -15.08 4.93 10.81
CA LEU A 179 -14.84 3.58 10.30
C LEU A 179 -15.68 3.26 9.06
N ARG A 180 -16.96 3.69 9.05
CA ARG A 180 -17.90 3.45 7.95
C ARG A 180 -17.32 3.81 6.57
N ASP A 181 -16.59 4.91 6.50
CA ASP A 181 -16.02 5.47 5.28
C ASP A 181 -14.55 5.09 5.07
N PHE A 182 -13.96 4.31 5.99
CA PHE A 182 -12.56 3.91 5.95
C PHE A 182 -12.32 2.63 5.13
N SER A 183 -11.06 2.44 4.70
CA SER A 183 -10.60 1.22 4.00
C SER A 183 -10.85 -0.04 4.85
N ALA A 184 -11.63 -0.97 4.31
CA ALA A 184 -11.85 -2.27 4.93
C ALA A 184 -10.56 -3.10 5.01
N ALA A 185 -9.75 -3.12 3.94
CA ALA A 185 -8.47 -3.84 3.94
C ALA A 185 -7.51 -3.27 4.98
N GLY A 186 -7.37 -1.94 5.03
CA GLY A 186 -6.52 -1.26 6.01
C GLY A 186 -7.01 -1.46 7.46
N TYR A 187 -8.33 -1.39 7.68
CA TYR A 187 -8.91 -1.64 8.99
C TYR A 187 -8.66 -3.08 9.47
N PHE A 188 -8.97 -4.09 8.66
CA PHE A 188 -8.79 -5.49 9.07
C PHE A 188 -7.32 -5.84 9.28
N PHE A 189 -6.40 -5.27 8.47
CA PHE A 189 -4.97 -5.35 8.75
C PHE A 189 -4.63 -4.79 10.14
N GLY A 190 -5.05 -3.55 10.43
CA GLY A 190 -4.76 -2.90 11.71
C GLY A 190 -5.38 -3.61 12.91
N LYS A 191 -6.60 -4.14 12.74
CA LYS A 191 -7.30 -4.94 13.75
C LYS A 191 -6.56 -6.23 14.08
N ASN A 192 -6.17 -6.99 13.07
CA ASN A 192 -5.44 -8.24 13.27
C ASN A 192 -4.05 -7.96 13.89
N LEU A 193 -3.37 -6.91 13.42
CA LEU A 193 -2.07 -6.54 13.96
C LEU A 193 -2.16 -6.08 15.44
N ASN A 194 -3.18 -5.30 15.80
CA ASN A 194 -3.46 -4.95 17.19
C ASN A 194 -3.74 -6.21 18.04
N HIS A 195 -4.50 -7.15 17.48
CA HIS A 195 -4.77 -8.42 18.15
C HIS A 195 -3.49 -9.21 18.41
N ASP A 196 -2.60 -9.37 17.44
CA ASP A 196 -1.45 -10.27 17.56
C ASP A 196 -0.24 -9.61 18.24
N LEU A 197 -0.06 -8.30 18.09
CA LEU A 197 1.03 -7.57 18.75
C LEU A 197 0.66 -7.01 20.13
N LYS A 198 -0.63 -6.90 20.45
CA LYS A 198 -1.15 -6.32 21.70
C LYS A 198 -0.65 -4.89 21.95
N VAL A 199 -0.59 -4.07 20.90
CA VAL A 199 -0.20 -2.65 20.96
C VAL A 199 -1.14 -1.77 20.16
N PRO A 200 -1.22 -0.45 20.44
CA PRO A 200 -1.98 0.47 19.61
C PRO A 200 -1.55 0.43 18.15
N VAL A 201 -2.50 0.66 17.24
CA VAL A 201 -2.25 0.67 15.80
C VAL A 201 -2.93 1.88 15.15
N GLY A 202 -2.14 2.67 14.43
CA GLY A 202 -2.60 3.74 13.57
C GLY A 202 -2.55 3.32 12.09
N ILE A 203 -3.65 3.47 11.36
CA ILE A 203 -3.71 3.21 9.92
C ILE A 203 -4.02 4.51 9.17
N ILE A 204 -3.12 4.92 8.29
CA ILE A 204 -3.32 6.05 7.38
C ILE A 204 -3.78 5.46 6.04
N CYS A 205 -4.93 5.89 5.51
CA CYS A 205 -5.41 5.45 4.20
C CYS A 205 -5.35 6.59 3.19
N SER A 206 -4.58 6.40 2.12
CA SER A 206 -4.42 7.34 1.02
C SER A 206 -4.60 6.61 -0.31
N ALA A 207 -5.84 6.45 -0.76
CA ALA A 207 -6.17 5.65 -1.95
C ALA A 207 -7.24 6.32 -2.81
N ILE A 208 -7.15 6.17 -4.14
CA ILE A 208 -8.06 6.80 -5.12
C ILE A 208 -8.48 5.80 -6.20
N SER A 209 -9.79 5.58 -6.31
CA SER A 209 -10.41 4.75 -7.34
C SER A 209 -9.96 5.11 -8.76
N GLY A 210 -9.69 4.09 -9.59
CA GLY A 210 -9.30 4.26 -11.00
C GLY A 210 -7.92 4.89 -11.22
N SER A 211 -7.12 5.08 -10.16
CA SER A 211 -5.76 5.59 -10.32
C SER A 211 -4.85 4.57 -11.00
N ARG A 212 -3.95 5.06 -11.86
CA ARG A 212 -2.76 4.33 -12.30
C ARG A 212 -1.68 4.44 -11.21
N ILE A 213 -0.52 3.81 -11.42
CA ILE A 213 0.59 3.84 -10.45
C ILE A 213 1.38 5.15 -10.52
N GLU A 214 1.48 5.77 -11.69
CA GLU A 214 2.30 6.96 -11.95
C GLU A 214 1.92 8.19 -11.13
N PRO A 215 0.63 8.54 -10.93
CA PRO A 215 0.24 9.68 -10.10
C PRO A 215 0.76 9.65 -8.66
N TRP A 216 1.15 8.49 -8.13
CA TRP A 216 1.54 8.25 -6.73
C TRP A 216 3.02 8.52 -6.45
N MET A 217 3.79 8.88 -7.46
CA MET A 217 5.18 9.31 -7.36
C MET A 217 5.43 10.48 -8.33
N PRO A 218 6.38 11.38 -8.06
CA PRO A 218 6.69 12.46 -8.98
C PRO A 218 7.49 11.95 -10.19
N ARG A 219 7.66 12.78 -11.22
CA ARG A 219 8.26 12.35 -12.49
C ARG A 219 9.71 11.89 -12.33
N GLU A 220 10.41 12.49 -11.38
CA GLU A 220 11.80 12.22 -11.03
C GLU A 220 12.01 10.80 -10.49
N ALA A 221 10.96 10.15 -9.96
CA ALA A 221 11.04 8.76 -9.49
C ALA A 221 11.40 7.77 -10.60
N PHE A 222 11.06 8.10 -11.85
CA PHE A 222 11.36 7.26 -13.01
C PHE A 222 12.78 7.48 -13.53
N ASP A 223 13.39 8.62 -13.22
CA ASP A 223 14.75 8.95 -13.69
C ASP A 223 15.79 8.05 -13.01
N ASP A 224 15.50 7.54 -11.83
CA ASP A 224 16.36 6.61 -11.10
C ASP A 224 16.29 5.17 -11.65
N ILE A 225 15.39 4.86 -12.60
CA ILE A 225 15.18 3.50 -13.13
C ILE A 225 15.63 3.41 -14.60
N SER A 226 16.72 2.67 -14.87
CA SER A 226 17.36 2.66 -16.20
C SER A 226 16.42 2.17 -17.31
N TYR A 227 15.54 1.21 -17.02
CA TYR A 227 14.58 0.66 -17.97
C TYR A 227 13.82 1.75 -18.74
N PHE A 228 13.32 2.79 -18.07
CA PHE A 228 12.54 3.82 -18.76
C PHE A 228 13.39 4.67 -19.72
N LYS A 229 14.68 4.86 -19.42
CA LYS A 229 15.63 5.57 -20.29
C LYS A 229 16.07 4.68 -21.44
N ASP A 230 16.52 3.45 -21.12
CA ASP A 230 17.13 2.52 -22.07
C ASP A 230 16.15 2.07 -23.15
N THR A 231 14.85 1.96 -22.83
CA THR A 231 13.82 1.59 -23.80
C THR A 231 13.08 2.79 -24.40
N ASN A 232 13.47 4.03 -24.06
CA ASN A 232 12.74 5.26 -24.41
C ASN A 232 11.24 5.14 -24.08
N TYR A 233 10.92 4.60 -22.90
CA TYR A 233 9.54 4.33 -22.50
C TYR A 233 8.80 5.66 -22.26
N LYS A 234 7.64 5.83 -22.88
CA LYS A 234 6.80 7.00 -22.65
C LYS A 234 6.15 6.92 -21.26
N ILE A 235 6.58 7.78 -20.35
CA ILE A 235 5.95 7.97 -19.04
C ILE A 235 4.70 8.84 -19.23
N ASP A 236 3.52 8.24 -19.03
CA ASP A 236 2.19 8.87 -19.12
C ASP A 236 1.49 8.78 -17.75
N GLY A 237 0.20 9.13 -17.67
CA GLY A 237 -0.61 8.92 -16.47
C GLY A 237 -0.41 9.97 -15.39
N ASP A 238 -0.04 11.21 -15.76
CA ASP A 238 0.12 12.36 -14.86
C ASP A 238 0.97 12.09 -13.59
N PRO A 239 2.28 11.76 -13.70
CA PRO A 239 3.16 11.63 -12.53
C PRO A 239 3.05 12.82 -11.58
N GLY A 240 3.02 12.55 -10.28
CA GLY A 240 2.95 13.56 -9.22
C GLY A 240 1.54 14.03 -8.85
N LYS A 241 0.52 13.79 -9.68
CA LYS A 241 -0.84 14.35 -9.51
C LYS A 241 -1.48 14.01 -8.17
N LEU A 242 -1.35 12.78 -7.70
CA LEU A 242 -1.86 12.35 -6.39
C LEU A 242 -0.79 12.50 -5.30
N TYR A 243 0.46 12.18 -5.63
CA TYR A 243 1.61 12.27 -4.73
C TYR A 243 1.68 13.60 -3.97
N VAL A 244 1.62 14.74 -4.67
CA VAL A 244 1.79 16.08 -4.08
C VAL A 244 0.76 16.37 -3.00
N ASN A 245 -0.46 15.87 -3.15
CA ASN A 245 -1.56 16.18 -2.23
C ASN A 245 -1.91 15.04 -1.28
N MET A 246 -1.44 13.82 -1.52
CA MET A 246 -1.93 12.64 -0.82
C MET A 246 -0.83 11.78 -0.19
N ILE A 247 0.44 11.95 -0.60
CA ILE A 247 1.58 11.19 -0.06
C ILE A 247 2.61 12.12 0.54
N ALA A 248 3.11 13.09 -0.24
CA ALA A 248 4.12 14.03 0.22
C ALA A 248 3.75 14.75 1.54
N PRO A 249 2.48 15.19 1.76
CA PRO A 249 2.09 15.84 3.01
C PRO A 249 1.98 14.91 4.23
N VAL A 250 2.01 13.58 4.03
CA VAL A 250 2.02 12.59 5.11
C VAL A 250 3.44 12.42 5.64
N ALA A 251 4.44 12.52 4.77
CA ALA A 251 5.83 12.51 5.21
C ALA A 251 6.18 13.79 5.99
N PRO A 252 7.06 13.71 6.99
CA PRO A 252 7.83 12.54 7.42
C PRO A 252 7.17 11.71 8.54
N TYR A 253 5.84 11.68 8.71
CA TYR A 253 5.19 10.96 9.82
C TYR A 253 5.77 9.55 10.01
N ALA A 254 6.38 9.28 11.16
CA ALA A 254 7.08 8.02 11.38
C ALA A 254 6.11 6.83 11.24
N LEU A 255 6.53 5.81 10.50
CA LEU A 255 5.74 4.62 10.23
C LEU A 255 6.59 3.36 10.16
N ARG A 256 5.91 2.21 10.25
CA ARG A 256 6.51 0.89 10.19
C ARG A 256 6.63 0.38 8.76
N GLY A 257 5.69 0.70 7.88
CA GLY A 257 5.71 0.25 6.49
C GLY A 257 4.47 0.66 5.69
N PHE A 258 4.39 0.15 4.47
CA PHE A 258 3.38 0.49 3.48
C PHE A 258 2.56 -0.73 3.06
N LEU A 259 1.26 -0.52 2.82
CA LEU A 259 0.37 -1.47 2.16
C LEU A 259 -0.09 -0.90 0.81
N TRP A 260 -0.05 -1.70 -0.25
CA TRP A 260 -0.38 -1.25 -1.61
C TRP A 260 -1.35 -2.20 -2.31
N TYR A 261 -2.50 -1.69 -2.74
CA TYR A 261 -3.45 -2.47 -3.54
C TYR A 261 -3.87 -1.67 -4.78
N GLN A 262 -3.16 -1.95 -5.86
CA GLN A 262 -3.36 -1.36 -7.18
C GLN A 262 -2.90 -2.34 -8.25
N GLY A 263 -3.46 -2.21 -9.44
CA GLY A 263 -3.03 -2.94 -10.63
C GLY A 263 -4.12 -3.04 -11.68
N GLU A 264 -5.39 -2.92 -11.31
CA GLU A 264 -6.50 -3.12 -12.22
C GLU A 264 -6.48 -2.11 -13.37
N SER A 265 -6.05 -0.86 -13.13
CA SER A 265 -5.80 0.12 -14.19
C SER A 265 -4.65 -0.32 -15.11
N GLY A 266 -3.65 -1.03 -14.59
CA GLY A 266 -2.54 -1.62 -15.35
C GLY A 266 -2.99 -2.76 -16.26
N CYS A 267 -3.97 -3.58 -15.85
CA CYS A 267 -4.61 -4.55 -16.74
C CYS A 267 -5.25 -3.86 -17.96
N TYR A 268 -5.98 -2.76 -17.76
CA TYR A 268 -6.58 -1.98 -18.86
C TYR A 268 -5.55 -1.28 -19.77
N LEU A 269 -4.29 -1.20 -19.33
CA LEU A 269 -3.16 -0.71 -20.10
C LEU A 269 -2.29 -1.84 -20.68
N SER A 270 -2.66 -3.11 -20.42
CA SER A 270 -1.89 -4.30 -20.78
C SER A 270 -0.44 -4.22 -20.35
N GLU A 271 -0.21 -3.74 -19.12
CA GLU A 271 1.12 -3.64 -18.57
C GLU A 271 1.68 -5.01 -18.21
N THR A 272 2.95 -5.21 -18.55
CA THR A 272 3.72 -6.40 -18.20
C THR A 272 4.92 -5.95 -17.36
N THR A 273 6.15 -6.19 -17.79
CA THR A 273 7.39 -5.78 -17.09
C THR A 273 7.43 -4.29 -16.75
N SER A 274 6.78 -3.42 -17.55
CA SER A 274 6.69 -1.99 -17.23
C SER A 274 6.06 -1.74 -15.87
N TYR A 275 5.08 -2.55 -15.44
CA TYR A 275 4.48 -2.43 -14.13
C TYR A 275 5.49 -2.73 -13.01
N THR A 276 6.34 -3.74 -13.18
CA THR A 276 7.40 -4.08 -12.21
C THR A 276 8.38 -2.94 -12.00
N TYR A 277 8.84 -2.30 -13.09
CA TYR A 277 9.73 -1.12 -12.99
C TYR A 277 9.01 0.10 -12.39
N LYS A 278 7.69 0.24 -12.61
CA LYS A 278 6.90 1.29 -11.93
C LYS A 278 6.75 1.02 -10.44
N MET A 279 6.56 -0.23 -10.03
CA MET A 279 6.59 -0.63 -8.62
C MET A 279 7.95 -0.32 -7.99
N GLU A 280 9.05 -0.60 -8.69
CA GLU A 280 10.39 -0.26 -8.24
C GLU A 280 10.57 1.25 -8.02
N ALA A 281 10.21 2.07 -9.02
CA ALA A 281 10.23 3.54 -8.91
C ALA A 281 9.41 4.04 -7.71
N LEU A 282 8.19 3.52 -7.54
CA LEU A 282 7.29 3.89 -6.44
C LEU A 282 7.92 3.56 -5.08
N ILE A 283 8.39 2.32 -4.91
CA ILE A 283 8.94 1.82 -3.65
C ILE A 283 10.22 2.58 -3.29
N HIS A 284 11.13 2.76 -4.24
CA HIS A 284 12.36 3.53 -4.01
C HIS A 284 12.05 4.98 -3.65
N TRP A 285 11.12 5.62 -4.37
CA TRP A 285 10.74 7.01 -4.08
C TRP A 285 10.12 7.17 -2.69
N TRP A 286 9.21 6.27 -2.29
CA TRP A 286 8.56 6.36 -0.99
C TRP A 286 9.55 6.09 0.14
N ARG A 287 10.41 5.09 0.00
CA ARG A 287 11.51 4.85 0.96
C ARG A 287 12.43 6.06 1.11
N LYS A 288 12.78 6.70 -0.01
CA LYS A 288 13.55 7.95 -0.04
C LYS A 288 12.83 9.10 0.66
N LEU A 289 11.52 9.26 0.42
CA LEU A 289 10.69 10.29 1.06
C LEU A 289 10.67 10.14 2.59
N TRP A 290 10.69 8.91 3.11
CA TRP A 290 10.79 8.63 4.55
C TRP A 290 12.23 8.49 5.07
N SER A 291 13.23 8.65 4.21
CA SER A 291 14.65 8.46 4.54
C SER A 291 14.96 7.09 5.18
N ASP A 292 14.26 6.04 4.74
CA ASP A 292 14.42 4.67 5.23
C ASP A 292 14.27 3.68 4.07
N LYS A 293 15.42 3.23 3.55
CA LYS A 293 15.53 2.31 2.40
C LYS A 293 15.01 0.89 2.68
N ASP A 294 14.79 0.55 3.94
CA ASP A 294 14.42 -0.80 4.37
C ASP A 294 12.96 -0.89 4.84
N LEU A 295 12.17 0.18 4.66
CA LEU A 295 10.75 0.17 5.00
C LEU A 295 10.01 -0.99 4.28
N PRO A 296 9.34 -1.88 5.03
CA PRO A 296 8.47 -2.91 4.49
C PRO A 296 7.44 -2.34 3.51
N PHE A 297 7.25 -3.04 2.40
CA PHE A 297 6.25 -2.69 1.40
C PHE A 297 5.47 -3.95 0.99
N TYR A 298 4.25 -4.09 1.50
CA TYR A 298 3.41 -5.25 1.24
C TYR A 298 2.29 -4.91 0.28
N TYR A 299 2.06 -5.76 -0.72
CA TYR A 299 1.12 -5.47 -1.78
C TYR A 299 0.22 -6.64 -2.13
N VAL A 300 -0.86 -6.33 -2.83
CA VAL A 300 -1.93 -7.27 -3.16
C VAL A 300 -1.90 -7.55 -4.65
N GLN A 301 -1.79 -8.83 -5.01
CA GLN A 301 -1.98 -9.27 -6.40
C GLN A 301 -3.42 -8.98 -6.84
N VAL A 302 -3.62 -8.55 -8.09
CA VAL A 302 -4.98 -8.28 -8.61
C VAL A 302 -5.84 -9.54 -8.57
N ALA A 303 -7.13 -9.36 -8.26
CA ALA A 303 -8.11 -10.44 -8.12
C ALA A 303 -8.80 -10.76 -9.45
N PRO A 304 -9.25 -12.02 -9.67
CA PRO A 304 -9.80 -12.48 -10.95
C PRO A 304 -10.92 -11.59 -11.49
N PHE A 305 -10.85 -11.21 -12.77
CA PHE A 305 -11.88 -10.41 -13.43
C PHE A 305 -11.85 -10.60 -14.96
N TYR A 306 -13.01 -10.58 -15.60
CA TYR A 306 -13.15 -10.68 -17.07
C TYR A 306 -12.67 -9.41 -17.81
N TYR A 307 -11.36 -9.22 -17.91
CA TYR A 307 -10.76 -8.14 -18.69
C TYR A 307 -10.97 -8.36 -20.20
N SER A 308 -10.95 -9.61 -20.67
CA SER A 308 -11.18 -9.94 -22.08
C SER A 308 -12.57 -9.54 -22.59
N ARG A 309 -13.53 -9.30 -21.66
CA ARG A 309 -14.89 -8.87 -21.97
C ARG A 309 -15.09 -7.35 -21.85
N ALA A 310 -14.08 -6.63 -21.38
CA ALA A 310 -14.16 -5.18 -21.25
C ALA A 310 -14.05 -4.50 -22.63
N LYS A 311 -14.72 -3.36 -22.79
CA LYS A 311 -14.55 -2.51 -23.97
C LYS A 311 -13.19 -1.81 -23.88
N SER A 312 -12.31 -2.07 -24.84
CA SER A 312 -11.03 -1.36 -24.92
C SER A 312 -11.26 0.11 -25.27
N SER A 313 -10.85 1.01 -24.38
CA SER A 313 -10.82 2.46 -24.61
C SER A 313 -9.51 2.93 -25.24
N THR A 314 -8.53 2.02 -25.39
CA THR A 314 -7.14 2.32 -25.77
C THR A 314 -6.73 1.70 -27.11
N ASN A 315 -7.66 1.04 -27.83
CA ASN A 315 -7.38 0.18 -28.99
C ASN A 315 -6.42 -0.98 -28.70
N ILE A 316 -6.12 -1.27 -27.43
CA ILE A 316 -5.33 -2.41 -27.00
C ILE A 316 -6.27 -3.60 -26.82
N PRO A 317 -6.08 -4.74 -27.51
CA PRO A 317 -6.94 -5.90 -27.34
C PRO A 317 -6.69 -6.56 -25.97
N PHE A 318 -7.76 -6.80 -25.22
CA PHE A 318 -7.69 -7.59 -24.00
C PHE A 318 -7.95 -9.06 -24.30
N THR A 319 -7.18 -9.93 -23.66
CA THR A 319 -7.30 -11.39 -23.81
C THR A 319 -7.45 -12.01 -22.43
N ILE A 320 -7.73 -13.32 -22.40
CA ILE A 320 -7.74 -14.10 -21.16
C ILE A 320 -6.38 -14.10 -20.43
N TYR A 321 -5.31 -13.61 -21.08
CA TYR A 321 -3.96 -13.51 -20.51
C TYR A 321 -3.61 -12.12 -19.97
N THR A 322 -4.43 -11.09 -20.24
CA THR A 322 -4.15 -9.71 -19.80
C THR A 322 -3.93 -9.60 -18.30
N GLU A 323 -4.77 -10.26 -17.49
CA GLU A 323 -4.60 -10.27 -16.04
C GLU A 323 -3.43 -11.14 -15.56
N PRO A 324 -3.29 -12.42 -15.99
CA PRO A 324 -2.12 -13.23 -15.64
C PRO A 324 -0.77 -12.56 -15.94
N GLU A 325 -0.66 -11.81 -17.04
CA GLU A 325 0.56 -11.07 -17.38
C GLU A 325 0.88 -9.95 -16.38
N LEU A 326 -0.14 -9.21 -15.93
CA LEU A 326 0.05 -8.23 -14.85
C LEU A 326 0.39 -8.93 -13.53
N ARG A 327 -0.26 -10.04 -13.19
CA ARG A 327 0.07 -10.84 -12.00
C ARG A 327 1.51 -11.34 -12.03
N GLU A 328 2.02 -11.69 -13.21
CA GLU A 328 3.44 -12.02 -13.41
C GLU A 328 4.33 -10.84 -13.03
N ALA A 329 3.98 -9.64 -13.53
CA ALA A 329 4.71 -8.41 -13.23
C ALA A 329 4.67 -8.06 -11.74
N GLN A 330 3.52 -8.24 -11.09
CA GLN A 330 3.39 -8.10 -9.64
C GLN A 330 4.25 -9.13 -8.90
N THR A 331 4.31 -10.37 -9.37
CA THR A 331 5.16 -11.41 -8.76
C THR A 331 6.64 -11.10 -8.92
N MET A 332 7.07 -10.57 -10.08
CA MET A 332 8.46 -10.16 -10.31
C MET A 332 8.91 -9.03 -9.37
N ALA A 333 7.99 -8.18 -8.90
CA ALA A 333 8.31 -7.10 -7.95
C ALA A 333 8.78 -7.64 -6.58
N LEU A 334 8.56 -8.93 -6.26
CA LEU A 334 9.14 -9.58 -5.07
C LEU A 334 10.68 -9.63 -5.08
N LYS A 335 11.33 -9.37 -6.22
CA LYS A 335 12.79 -9.20 -6.28
C LYS A 335 13.27 -7.91 -5.61
N ILE A 336 12.38 -6.92 -5.39
CA ILE A 336 12.70 -5.70 -4.67
C ILE A 336 12.81 -6.05 -3.17
N PRO A 337 13.91 -5.71 -2.47
CA PRO A 337 14.09 -6.06 -1.06
C PRO A 337 13.00 -5.51 -0.14
N HIS A 338 12.75 -6.21 0.97
CA HIS A 338 11.74 -5.85 1.98
C HIS A 338 10.33 -5.68 1.42
N THR A 339 9.98 -6.50 0.41
CA THR A 339 8.64 -6.58 -0.15
C THR A 339 7.98 -7.91 0.15
N GLY A 340 6.65 -7.93 0.08
CA GLY A 340 5.83 -9.13 0.24
C GLY A 340 4.54 -8.98 -0.54
N MET A 341 4.03 -10.09 -1.06
CA MET A 341 2.84 -10.10 -1.92
C MET A 341 1.85 -11.12 -1.38
N ILE A 342 0.58 -10.73 -1.34
CA ILE A 342 -0.52 -11.67 -1.08
C ILE A 342 -1.22 -12.06 -2.39
N VAL A 343 -1.64 -13.32 -2.46
CA VAL A 343 -2.43 -13.85 -3.57
C VAL A 343 -3.93 -13.72 -3.26
N THR A 344 -4.74 -13.49 -4.30
CA THR A 344 -6.17 -13.23 -4.20
C THR A 344 -7.02 -14.01 -5.22
N THR A 345 -6.43 -15.03 -5.86
CA THR A 345 -7.13 -15.85 -6.89
C THR A 345 -8.37 -16.57 -6.37
N ASP A 346 -8.48 -16.73 -5.06
CA ASP A 346 -9.60 -17.35 -4.35
C ASP A 346 -10.56 -16.34 -3.71
N LEU A 347 -10.21 -15.05 -3.76
CA LEU A 347 -10.97 -13.97 -3.13
C LEU A 347 -11.86 -13.30 -4.16
N ASN A 348 -12.64 -14.10 -4.89
CA ASN A 348 -13.56 -13.65 -5.92
C ASN A 348 -14.94 -14.29 -5.73
N ASP A 349 -15.98 -13.46 -5.78
CA ASP A 349 -17.38 -13.91 -5.69
C ASP A 349 -18.05 -13.95 -7.07
N SER A 350 -17.54 -13.15 -8.01
CA SER A 350 -17.98 -13.12 -9.40
C SER A 350 -16.91 -12.53 -10.28
N LEU A 351 -16.56 -13.23 -11.36
CA LEU A 351 -15.61 -12.74 -12.37
C LEU A 351 -16.08 -11.47 -13.12
N THR A 352 -17.31 -11.01 -12.91
CA THR A 352 -17.81 -9.71 -13.38
C THR A 352 -17.71 -8.59 -12.35
N ASN A 353 -17.23 -8.90 -11.13
CA ASN A 353 -17.05 -7.96 -10.05
C ASN A 353 -15.56 -7.63 -9.86
N ILE A 354 -15.12 -6.48 -10.41
CA ILE A 354 -13.74 -6.00 -10.23
C ILE A 354 -13.42 -5.57 -8.78
N HIS A 355 -14.43 -5.50 -7.90
CA HIS A 355 -14.29 -5.11 -6.50
C HIS A 355 -14.80 -6.22 -5.57
N PRO A 356 -14.10 -7.37 -5.50
CA PRO A 356 -14.55 -8.49 -4.67
C PRO A 356 -14.60 -8.10 -3.19
N ALA A 357 -15.54 -8.67 -2.46
CA ALA A 357 -15.89 -8.22 -1.13
C ALA A 357 -14.92 -8.59 0.01
N PHE A 358 -14.05 -9.59 -0.19
CA PHE A 358 -13.29 -10.30 0.85
C PHE A 358 -12.12 -9.51 1.48
N LYS A 359 -12.33 -8.22 1.76
CA LYS A 359 -11.29 -7.31 2.26
C LYS A 359 -10.79 -7.66 3.65
N TRP A 360 -11.55 -8.43 4.43
CA TRP A 360 -11.08 -8.99 5.70
C TRP A 360 -9.98 -10.04 5.51
N VAL A 361 -10.08 -10.89 4.47
CA VAL A 361 -9.02 -11.87 4.14
C VAL A 361 -7.81 -11.16 3.54
N VAL A 362 -8.02 -10.11 2.74
CA VAL A 362 -6.92 -9.25 2.24
C VAL A 362 -6.15 -8.64 3.42
N GLY A 363 -6.85 -8.02 4.38
CA GLY A 363 -6.22 -7.45 5.57
C GLY A 363 -5.48 -8.49 6.41
N GLN A 364 -6.07 -9.69 6.59
CA GLN A 364 -5.44 -10.81 7.27
C GLN A 364 -4.16 -11.28 6.57
N ARG A 365 -4.17 -11.48 5.26
CA ARG A 365 -2.98 -11.95 4.53
C ARG A 365 -1.87 -10.89 4.52
N LEU A 366 -2.20 -9.60 4.43
CA LEU A 366 -1.22 -8.53 4.56
C LEU A 366 -0.61 -8.49 5.96
N GLU A 367 -1.40 -8.83 6.98
CA GLU A 367 -0.93 -8.91 8.36
C GLU A 367 0.05 -10.08 8.54
N LEU A 368 -0.20 -11.25 7.94
CA LEU A 368 0.74 -12.37 7.96
C LEU A 368 2.10 -12.00 7.36
N GLN A 369 2.12 -11.20 6.27
CA GLN A 369 3.35 -10.66 5.69
C GLN A 369 4.11 -9.80 6.71
N ALA A 370 3.40 -8.93 7.44
CA ALA A 370 4.01 -8.09 8.47
C ALA A 370 4.52 -8.90 9.66
N LEU A 371 3.73 -9.83 10.20
CA LEU A 371 4.16 -10.70 11.30
C LEU A 371 5.47 -11.44 10.97
N ALA A 372 5.53 -12.07 9.80
CA ALA A 372 6.70 -12.82 9.38
C ALA A 372 7.90 -11.93 9.07
N ASN A 373 7.72 -10.96 8.17
CA ASN A 373 8.84 -10.25 7.54
C ASN A 373 9.23 -8.95 8.25
N THR A 374 8.31 -8.36 9.03
CA THR A 374 8.60 -7.15 9.84
C THR A 374 8.89 -7.48 11.30
N TYR A 375 8.13 -8.41 11.89
CA TYR A 375 8.20 -8.70 13.33
C TYR A 375 8.87 -10.03 13.69
N GLY A 376 9.36 -10.78 12.70
CA GLY A 376 10.11 -12.03 12.89
C GLY A 376 9.29 -13.15 13.55
N LYS A 377 7.96 -13.09 13.47
CA LYS A 377 7.08 -14.15 14.00
C LYS A 377 7.15 -15.37 13.09
N LYS A 378 7.17 -16.56 13.70
CA LYS A 378 7.15 -17.83 12.97
C LYS A 378 5.72 -18.17 12.56
N VAL A 379 5.25 -17.56 11.49
CA VAL A 379 3.92 -17.80 10.88
C VAL A 379 4.06 -18.13 9.40
N VAL A 380 3.12 -18.90 8.86
CA VAL A 380 3.04 -19.15 7.42
C VAL A 380 2.36 -17.94 6.78
N PHE A 381 3.06 -17.26 5.87
CA PHE A 381 2.64 -15.96 5.31
C PHE A 381 2.46 -15.95 3.79
N SER A 382 2.80 -17.04 3.11
CA SER A 382 2.63 -17.20 1.67
C SER A 382 2.22 -18.63 1.35
N GLY A 383 1.50 -18.80 0.23
CA GLY A 383 1.20 -20.10 -0.34
C GLY A 383 2.32 -20.61 -1.25
N PRO A 384 2.18 -21.82 -1.79
CA PRO A 384 3.22 -22.43 -2.63
C PRO A 384 3.61 -21.52 -3.80
N MET A 385 4.89 -21.21 -3.92
CA MET A 385 5.43 -20.40 -5.01
C MET A 385 6.42 -21.24 -5.81
N TYR A 386 6.22 -21.30 -7.13
CA TYR A 386 7.10 -22.06 -8.02
C TYR A 386 8.58 -21.69 -7.82
N ASP A 387 9.44 -22.70 -7.67
CA ASP A 387 10.88 -22.55 -7.54
C ASP A 387 11.61 -23.04 -8.79
N LYS A 388 11.40 -24.31 -9.15
CA LYS A 388 12.07 -24.96 -10.27
C LYS A 388 11.28 -26.17 -10.78
N MET A 389 11.68 -26.65 -11.95
CA MET A 389 11.12 -27.84 -12.55
C MET A 389 12.20 -28.83 -13.01
N LYS A 390 11.81 -30.11 -13.11
CA LYS A 390 12.61 -31.17 -13.72
C LYS A 390 11.74 -32.01 -14.65
N ILE A 391 12.18 -32.20 -15.89
CA ILE A 391 11.54 -33.11 -16.84
C ILE A 391 11.97 -34.55 -16.53
N LYS A 392 11.01 -35.48 -16.47
CA LYS A 392 11.25 -36.91 -16.26
C LYS A 392 10.36 -37.73 -17.18
N GLY A 393 10.87 -38.11 -18.35
CA GLY A 393 10.08 -38.79 -19.38
C GLY A 393 8.98 -37.85 -19.89
N ASN A 394 7.72 -38.29 -19.82
CA ASN A 394 6.56 -37.54 -20.27
C ASN A 394 5.90 -36.66 -19.19
N LYS A 395 6.60 -36.37 -18.08
CA LYS A 395 6.09 -35.52 -17.01
C LYS A 395 7.09 -34.45 -16.56
N ILE A 396 6.56 -33.37 -16.01
CA ILE A 396 7.32 -32.31 -15.35
C ILE A 396 7.07 -32.39 -13.85
N ILE A 397 8.15 -32.39 -13.07
CA ILE A 397 8.12 -32.38 -11.60
C ILE A 397 8.44 -30.96 -11.14
N LEU A 398 7.57 -30.38 -10.32
CA LEU A 398 7.67 -29.02 -9.82
C LEU A 398 8.04 -29.00 -8.33
N ASP A 399 9.01 -28.16 -7.97
CA ASP A 399 9.36 -27.82 -6.59
C ASP A 399 8.84 -26.41 -6.26
N PHE A 400 8.48 -26.19 -4.99
CA PHE A 400 7.88 -24.94 -4.52
C PHE A 400 8.57 -24.43 -3.26
N LYS A 401 8.65 -23.10 -3.13
CA LYS A 401 8.87 -22.40 -1.85
C LYS A 401 7.54 -22.28 -1.11
N TYR A 402 7.61 -21.99 0.19
CA TYR A 402 6.45 -21.70 1.05
C TYR A 402 5.37 -22.80 1.07
N THR A 403 5.81 -24.05 1.12
CA THR A 403 4.92 -25.22 1.24
C THR A 403 4.24 -25.32 2.61
N GLY A 404 4.65 -24.51 3.60
CA GLY A 404 4.04 -24.46 4.93
C GLY A 404 4.11 -25.82 5.62
N SER A 405 2.99 -26.27 6.17
CA SER A 405 2.83 -27.62 6.75
C SER A 405 2.59 -28.73 5.71
N GLY A 406 2.63 -28.40 4.42
CA GLY A 406 2.57 -29.31 3.28
C GLY A 406 1.62 -28.84 2.18
N LEU A 407 1.69 -29.48 1.02
CA LEU A 407 0.82 -29.18 -0.12
C LEU A 407 -0.55 -29.85 0.00
N VAL A 408 -1.60 -29.21 -0.51
CA VAL A 408 -2.97 -29.75 -0.50
C VAL A 408 -3.82 -29.27 -1.68
N SER A 409 -4.82 -30.07 -2.04
CA SER A 409 -5.99 -29.60 -2.77
C SER A 409 -7.05 -29.13 -1.77
N HIS A 410 -7.32 -27.83 -1.71
CA HIS A 410 -8.13 -27.24 -0.63
C HIS A 410 -9.57 -27.76 -0.59
N ASP A 411 -10.12 -28.17 -1.74
CA ASP A 411 -11.48 -28.72 -1.86
C ASP A 411 -11.51 -30.25 -1.98
N GLY A 412 -10.35 -30.92 -1.86
CA GLY A 412 -10.22 -32.37 -1.99
C GLY A 412 -10.39 -32.94 -3.41
N LYS A 413 -10.60 -32.09 -4.42
CA LYS A 413 -10.73 -32.51 -5.83
C LYS A 413 -9.35 -32.61 -6.51
N PRO A 414 -9.24 -33.20 -7.71
CA PRO A 414 -8.03 -33.11 -8.50
C PRO A 414 -7.56 -31.67 -8.67
N LEU A 415 -6.24 -31.46 -8.70
CA LEU A 415 -5.68 -30.12 -8.88
C LEU A 415 -6.14 -29.51 -10.20
N SER A 416 -6.63 -28.28 -10.17
CA SER A 416 -7.17 -27.57 -11.32
C SER A 416 -6.20 -26.51 -11.87
N PHE A 417 -6.48 -26.03 -13.09
CA PHE A 417 -5.74 -24.95 -13.78
C PHE A 417 -4.26 -25.21 -14.03
N PHE A 418 -3.85 -26.47 -14.18
CA PHE A 418 -2.54 -26.83 -14.74
C PHE A 418 -2.67 -27.09 -16.24
N THR A 419 -1.84 -26.43 -17.04
CA THR A 419 -1.67 -26.73 -18.47
C THR A 419 -0.21 -27.03 -18.79
N ILE A 420 0.01 -27.85 -19.80
CA ILE A 420 1.33 -28.36 -20.20
C ILE A 420 1.50 -28.22 -21.71
N ALA A 421 2.72 -27.92 -22.14
CA ALA A 421 3.06 -27.81 -23.56
C ALA A 421 4.37 -28.53 -23.90
N GLY A 422 4.43 -29.05 -25.12
CA GLY A 422 5.67 -29.50 -25.76
C GLY A 422 6.38 -28.34 -26.47
N SER A 423 7.35 -28.67 -27.32
CA SER A 423 8.13 -27.68 -28.08
C SER A 423 7.32 -26.88 -29.10
N ASP A 424 6.08 -27.29 -29.40
CA ASP A 424 5.15 -26.57 -30.27
C ASP A 424 4.48 -25.37 -29.57
N GLY A 425 4.66 -25.22 -28.25
CA GLY A 425 4.08 -24.14 -27.46
C GLY A 425 2.56 -24.20 -27.29
N LYS A 426 1.92 -25.31 -27.69
CA LYS A 426 0.46 -25.50 -27.54
C LYS A 426 0.15 -26.05 -26.15
N PHE A 427 -0.38 -25.19 -25.30
CA PHE A 427 -0.80 -25.58 -23.96
C PHE A 427 -2.13 -26.33 -23.99
N VAL A 428 -2.14 -27.52 -23.38
CA VAL A 428 -3.33 -28.36 -23.16
C VAL A 428 -3.52 -28.62 -21.68
N ASP A 429 -4.71 -29.05 -21.26
CA ASP A 429 -4.98 -29.41 -19.87
C ASP A 429 -4.06 -30.54 -19.40
N ALA A 430 -3.66 -30.46 -18.13
CA ALA A 430 -2.74 -31.40 -17.52
C ALA A 430 -3.30 -32.00 -16.23
N THR A 431 -2.99 -33.28 -16.00
CA THR A 431 -3.18 -33.90 -14.69
C THR A 431 -2.02 -33.51 -13.79
N ALA A 432 -2.33 -32.91 -12.64
CA ALA A 432 -1.36 -32.54 -11.61
C ALA A 432 -1.60 -33.31 -10.31
N VAL A 433 -0.56 -33.95 -9.76
CA VAL A 433 -0.65 -34.81 -8.57
C VAL A 433 0.40 -34.41 -7.54
N ILE A 434 -0.03 -34.19 -6.30
CA ILE A 434 0.86 -33.92 -5.17
C ILE A 434 1.58 -35.21 -4.76
N LYS A 435 2.91 -35.15 -4.66
CA LYS A 435 3.80 -36.23 -4.21
C LYS A 435 4.78 -35.67 -3.17
N GLY A 436 4.41 -35.75 -1.89
CA GLY A 436 5.13 -35.05 -0.82
C GLY A 436 5.03 -33.54 -1.02
N ASP A 437 6.17 -32.85 -1.07
CA ASP A 437 6.26 -31.40 -1.29
C ASP A 437 6.43 -31.01 -2.77
N ARG A 438 6.13 -31.92 -3.69
CA ARG A 438 6.23 -31.71 -5.14
C ARG A 438 4.90 -31.92 -5.83
N VAL A 439 4.78 -31.34 -7.02
CA VAL A 439 3.67 -31.62 -7.95
C VAL A 439 4.23 -32.27 -9.21
N GLU A 440 3.72 -33.44 -9.57
CA GLU A 440 3.99 -34.06 -10.86
C GLU A 440 2.88 -33.71 -11.85
N VAL A 441 3.25 -33.19 -13.02
CA VAL A 441 2.30 -32.72 -14.05
C VAL A 441 2.55 -33.45 -15.36
N SER A 442 1.49 -33.96 -15.98
CA SER A 442 1.54 -34.70 -17.25
C SER A 442 0.25 -34.58 -18.04
N SER A 443 0.30 -34.80 -19.35
CA SER A 443 -0.87 -34.98 -20.22
C SER A 443 -0.64 -36.10 -21.21
N SER A 444 -1.69 -36.86 -21.55
CA SER A 444 -1.62 -37.89 -22.61
C SER A 444 -1.40 -37.29 -23.99
N GLU A 445 -1.70 -36.00 -24.17
CA GLU A 445 -1.52 -35.28 -25.43
C GLU A 445 -0.09 -34.74 -25.63
N VAL A 446 0.74 -34.75 -24.58
CA VAL A 446 2.10 -34.19 -24.60
C VAL A 446 3.12 -35.23 -24.15
N SER A 447 3.74 -35.93 -25.11
CA SER A 447 4.74 -36.97 -24.84
C SER A 447 6.10 -36.43 -24.42
N ALA A 448 6.46 -35.21 -24.85
CA ALA A 448 7.74 -34.55 -24.55
C ALA A 448 7.50 -33.12 -24.03
N PRO A 449 7.10 -32.97 -22.75
CA PRO A 449 6.73 -31.67 -22.20
C PRO A 449 7.96 -30.80 -21.90
N ILE A 450 7.84 -29.50 -22.13
CA ILE A 450 8.89 -28.51 -21.83
C ILE A 450 8.42 -27.36 -20.94
N ALA A 451 7.11 -27.14 -20.82
CA ALA A 451 6.57 -26.00 -20.07
C ALA A 451 5.26 -26.31 -19.35
N ILE A 452 5.06 -25.66 -18.21
CA ILE A 452 3.85 -25.69 -17.39
C ILE A 452 3.34 -24.27 -17.16
N ARG A 453 2.01 -24.14 -17.12
CA ARG A 453 1.30 -22.97 -16.61
C ARG A 453 0.35 -23.39 -15.50
N PHE A 454 0.26 -22.58 -14.45
CA PHE A 454 -0.67 -22.75 -13.35
C PHE A 454 -1.45 -21.45 -13.11
N GLY A 455 -2.78 -21.53 -13.10
CA GLY A 455 -3.64 -20.37 -12.87
C GLY A 455 -3.48 -19.26 -13.91
N TRP A 456 -3.05 -19.60 -15.13
CA TRP A 456 -2.64 -18.63 -16.17
C TRP A 456 -3.77 -18.17 -17.09
N THR A 457 -4.89 -17.79 -16.49
CA THR A 457 -6.08 -17.27 -17.18
C THR A 457 -6.89 -16.38 -16.25
N GLU A 458 -7.65 -15.42 -16.79
CA GLU A 458 -8.50 -14.50 -16.02
C GLU A 458 -9.63 -15.19 -15.23
N VAL A 459 -9.94 -16.45 -15.57
CA VAL A 459 -10.97 -17.26 -14.89
C VAL A 459 -10.40 -18.20 -13.82
N ALA A 460 -9.11 -18.05 -13.48
CA ALA A 460 -8.42 -18.96 -12.59
C ALA A 460 -8.89 -18.81 -11.13
N GLU A 461 -9.57 -19.86 -10.64
CA GLU A 461 -9.94 -20.08 -9.23
C GLU A 461 -9.38 -21.44 -8.78
N PRO A 462 -8.04 -21.59 -8.70
CA PRO A 462 -7.40 -22.89 -8.47
C PRO A 462 -7.57 -23.39 -7.04
N ASN A 463 -7.55 -24.72 -6.88
CA ASN A 463 -7.63 -25.40 -5.58
C ASN A 463 -6.25 -25.83 -5.02
N PHE A 464 -5.14 -25.42 -5.62
CA PHE A 464 -3.78 -25.76 -5.14
C PHE A 464 -3.29 -24.80 -4.05
N TYR A 465 -3.09 -25.32 -2.84
CA TYR A 465 -2.79 -24.55 -1.62
C TYR A 465 -1.66 -25.22 -0.82
N ASN A 466 -1.16 -24.52 0.19
CA ASN A 466 -0.57 -25.19 1.35
C ASN A 466 -1.66 -25.55 2.38
N LYS A 467 -1.33 -26.47 3.29
CA LYS A 467 -2.23 -26.95 4.36
C LYS A 467 -2.59 -25.88 5.38
N ASP A 468 -1.89 -24.75 5.38
CA ASP A 468 -2.17 -23.58 6.23
C ASP A 468 -3.22 -22.65 5.61
N GLY A 469 -3.78 -23.00 4.44
CA GLY A 469 -4.91 -22.30 3.84
C GLY A 469 -4.52 -21.12 2.94
N LEU A 470 -3.27 -21.05 2.48
CA LEU A 470 -2.83 -20.02 1.53
C LEU A 470 -2.72 -20.58 0.09
N PRO A 471 -3.32 -19.90 -0.90
CA PRO A 471 -3.33 -20.35 -2.29
C PRO A 471 -1.95 -20.23 -2.93
N ALA A 472 -1.65 -21.16 -3.84
CA ALA A 472 -0.43 -21.10 -4.63
C ALA A 472 -0.41 -19.88 -5.55
N VAL A 473 0.79 -19.32 -5.76
CA VAL A 473 1.00 -18.17 -6.66
C VAL A 473 0.87 -18.65 -8.12
N PRO A 474 0.04 -18.03 -8.98
CA PRO A 474 0.02 -18.33 -10.41
C PRO A 474 1.40 -18.16 -11.06
N PHE A 475 1.76 -19.04 -11.99
CA PHE A 475 3.05 -18.99 -12.67
C PHE A 475 3.02 -19.63 -14.05
N ARG A 476 4.06 -19.35 -14.82
CA ARG A 476 4.44 -20.10 -16.02
C ARG A 476 5.93 -20.39 -16.03
N THR A 477 6.34 -21.54 -16.53
CA THR A 477 7.77 -21.92 -16.58
C THR A 477 8.46 -21.41 -17.86
N ASP A 478 7.69 -21.00 -18.86
CA ASP A 478 8.12 -20.35 -20.10
C ASP A 478 8.11 -18.81 -19.98
N ASN A 479 8.42 -18.27 -18.80
CA ASN A 479 8.34 -16.83 -18.54
C ASN A 479 9.32 -16.01 -19.42
N PRO A 480 8.82 -15.18 -20.35
CA PRO A 480 9.63 -14.36 -21.23
C PRO A 480 10.09 -13.06 -20.56
N LEU A 481 9.45 -12.65 -19.46
CA LEU A 481 9.69 -11.37 -18.83
C LEU A 481 11.06 -11.35 -18.13
N LYS A 482 11.78 -10.25 -18.30
CA LYS A 482 13.08 -10.00 -17.69
C LYS A 482 13.00 -8.73 -16.85
N PHE A 483 13.25 -8.89 -15.55
CA PHE A 483 13.37 -7.78 -14.61
C PHE A 483 14.74 -7.86 -13.94
N THR A 484 15.51 -6.79 -14.07
CA THR A 484 16.79 -6.57 -13.39
C THR A 484 16.57 -5.42 -12.43
N LEU A 485 16.74 -5.71 -11.14
CA LEU A 485 16.62 -4.69 -10.09
C LEU A 485 17.70 -3.62 -10.31
N THR A 486 17.30 -2.36 -10.26
CA THR A 486 18.20 -1.21 -10.24
C THR A 486 18.96 -1.23 -8.93
N VAL A 487 20.28 -1.44 -9.01
CA VAL A 487 21.16 -1.40 -7.84
C VAL A 487 21.45 0.07 -7.55
N ASN A 488 20.81 0.61 -6.52
CA ASN A 488 21.04 1.97 -6.01
C ASN A 488 21.91 1.94 -4.76
#